data_AF-A0A9P6AU98-F1
#
_entry.id   AF-A0A9P6AU98-F1
#
_cell.length_a   1.000
_cell.length_b   1.000
_cell.length_c   1.000
_cell.angle_alpha   90.00
_cell.angle_beta   90.00
_cell.angle_gamma   90.00
#
_symmetry.space_group_name_H-M   'P 1'
#
loop_
_entity.id
_entity.type
_entity.pdbx_description
1 polymer ?
#
loop_
_entity_poly.entity_id
_entity_poly.type
_entity_poly.pdbx_seq_one_letter_code
_entity_poly.pdbx_strand_id
1 'polypeptide(L)'
;MTKSLSGFYALAIIDFVMAQLPVDWRVGILYDVGCQIHRSALNVFHAYGHQWVCQLWYHPRKSDGWGLTDGEGCECLWSDLQCLIPNLCVAGFHCQLFLLDVQIEHLDRSKMCEAGVWLEK
;
A
#
# COMPACT_ATOMS: atom_id res chain seq x y z
N MET A 1 -0.98 -28.52 16.45
CA MET A 1 -1.71 -27.24 16.45
C MET A 1 -0.77 -26.16 15.92
N THR A 2 -0.61 -26.11 14.59
CA THR A 2 0.31 -25.19 13.90
C THR A 2 -0.43 -23.87 13.62
N LYS A 3 -0.26 -22.88 14.49
CA LYS A 3 -0.69 -21.50 14.18
C LYS A 3 0.16 -21.00 13.00
N SER A 4 -0.48 -20.54 11.93
CA SER A 4 0.20 -20.06 10.73
C SER A 4 1.14 -18.90 11.07
N LEU A 5 2.40 -19.01 10.66
CA LEU A 5 3.45 -18.00 10.89
C LEU A 5 3.29 -16.71 10.05
N SER A 6 2.27 -16.62 9.20
CA SER A 6 2.17 -15.55 8.19
C SER A 6 1.85 -14.16 8.74
N GLY A 7 1.26 -14.04 9.94
CA GLY A 7 0.87 -12.74 10.52
C GLY A 7 2.02 -11.93 11.14
N PHE A 8 3.07 -12.58 11.62
CA PHE A 8 4.15 -11.89 12.36
C PHE A 8 5.05 -11.04 11.46
N TYR A 9 5.17 -11.40 10.18
CA TYR A 9 6.03 -10.70 9.23
C TYR A 9 5.50 -9.29 8.90
N ALA A 10 4.18 -9.14 8.73
CA ALA A 10 3.57 -7.84 8.47
C ALA A 10 3.75 -6.87 9.65
N LEU A 11 3.55 -7.35 10.88
CA LEU A 11 3.77 -6.56 12.09
C LEU A 11 5.25 -6.14 12.23
N ALA A 12 6.18 -7.06 11.98
CA ALA A 12 7.61 -6.74 12.03
C ALA A 12 8.02 -5.68 10.99
N ILE A 13 7.45 -5.72 9.78
CA ILE A 13 7.66 -4.67 8.77
C ILE A 13 7.11 -3.34 9.25
N ILE A 14 5.88 -3.33 9.79
CA ILE A 14 5.26 -2.10 10.31
C ILE A 14 6.13 -1.51 11.40
N ASP A 15 6.55 -2.31 12.39
CA ASP A 15 7.40 -1.84 13.49
C ASP A 15 8.73 -1.29 12.98
N PHE A 16 9.35 -1.96 12.00
CA PHE A 16 10.58 -1.50 11.38
C PHE A 16 10.39 -0.15 10.66
N VAL A 17 9.34 -0.02 9.87
CA VAL A 17 9.04 1.23 9.13
C VAL A 17 8.71 2.37 10.10
N MET A 18 7.88 2.13 11.10
CA MET A 18 7.52 3.14 12.11
C MET A 18 8.74 3.63 12.88
N ALA A 19 9.72 2.76 13.14
CA ALA A 19 10.98 3.15 13.79
C ALA A 19 11.86 4.06 12.92
N GLN A 20 11.64 4.12 11.61
CA GLN A 20 12.35 5.03 10.69
C GLN A 20 11.61 6.35 10.48
N LEU A 21 10.35 6.46 10.90
CA LEU A 21 9.53 7.65 10.68
C LEU A 21 9.56 8.60 11.90
N PRO A 22 9.39 9.92 11.68
CA PRO A 22 9.27 10.88 12.78
C PRO A 22 8.07 10.58 13.68
N VAL A 23 8.24 10.75 14.98
CA VAL A 23 7.23 10.41 16.00
C VAL A 23 5.98 11.30 15.96
N ASP A 24 6.09 12.47 15.32
CA ASP A 24 5.02 13.45 15.14
C ASP A 24 4.12 13.14 13.94
N TRP A 25 4.51 12.19 13.08
CA TRP A 25 3.72 11.84 11.90
C TRP A 25 2.53 10.96 12.27
N ARG A 26 1.34 11.35 11.78
CA ARG A 26 0.16 10.49 11.83
C ARG A 26 0.22 9.52 10.65
N VAL A 27 0.51 8.25 10.93
CA VAL A 27 0.56 7.20 9.91
C VAL A 27 -0.74 6.40 9.90
N GLY A 28 -1.41 6.35 8.75
CA GLY A 28 -2.53 5.45 8.49
C GLY A 28 -2.07 4.24 7.70
N ILE A 29 -2.39 3.03 8.18
CA ILE A 29 -2.17 1.78 7.43
C ILE A 29 -3.50 1.32 6.84
N LEU A 30 -3.65 1.49 5.52
CA LEU A 30 -4.80 0.95 4.81
C LEU A 30 -4.43 -0.42 4.28
N TYR A 31 -5.27 -1.40 4.53
CA TYR A 31 -5.06 -2.74 4.01
C TYR A 31 -6.39 -3.32 3.60
N ASP A 32 -6.35 -4.18 2.59
CA ASP A 32 -7.48 -4.71 1.84
C ASP A 32 -8.50 -5.56 2.67
N VAL A 33 -8.41 -5.56 4.01
CA VAL A 33 -8.98 -6.58 4.91
C VAL A 33 -9.53 -5.98 6.21
N GLY A 34 -10.16 -4.80 6.16
CA GLY A 34 -10.85 -4.23 7.34
C GLY A 34 -12.05 -5.07 7.82
N CYS A 35 -12.63 -5.85 6.91
CA CYS A 35 -13.88 -6.60 7.07
C CYS A 35 -13.86 -7.66 8.19
N GLN A 36 -12.72 -8.35 8.39
CA GLN A 36 -12.64 -9.53 9.27
C GLN A 36 -12.13 -9.20 10.68
N ILE A 37 -11.46 -8.06 10.89
CA ILE A 37 -10.94 -7.66 12.21
C ILE A 37 -12.07 -7.49 13.23
N HIS A 38 -13.23 -7.00 12.80
CA HIS A 38 -14.40 -6.82 13.65
C HIS A 38 -15.12 -8.15 14.01
N ARG A 39 -14.80 -9.25 13.33
CA ARG A 39 -15.48 -10.55 13.53
C ARG A 39 -14.61 -11.60 14.20
N SER A 40 -13.30 -11.63 13.96
CA SER A 40 -12.36 -12.50 14.69
C SER A 40 -10.91 -12.10 14.35
N ALA A 41 -10.11 -11.82 15.37
CA ALA A 41 -8.72 -11.33 15.25
C ALA A 41 -7.70 -12.31 14.63
N LEU A 42 -8.11 -13.37 13.90
CA LEU A 42 -7.22 -14.48 13.51
C LEU A 42 -7.30 -14.97 12.05
N ASN A 43 -8.15 -14.43 11.18
CA ASN A 43 -8.16 -14.83 9.77
C ASN A 43 -7.72 -13.67 8.89
N VAL A 44 -6.42 -13.67 8.65
CA VAL A 44 -5.67 -12.64 7.95
C VAL A 44 -5.77 -12.89 6.44
N PHE A 45 -5.97 -11.81 5.67
CA PHE A 45 -5.81 -11.73 4.21
C PHE A 45 -7.00 -12.16 3.31
N HIS A 46 -8.01 -11.29 3.13
CA HIS A 46 -8.94 -11.34 1.97
C HIS A 46 -9.53 -9.95 1.61
N ALA A 47 -9.50 -9.62 0.32
CA ALA A 47 -9.71 -8.31 -0.29
C ALA A 47 -11.07 -7.61 -0.04
N TYR A 48 -11.10 -6.27 -0.07
CA TYR A 48 -12.26 -5.36 0.05
C TYR A 48 -13.31 -5.64 -1.03
N GLY A 49 -12.92 -6.24 -2.15
CA GLY A 49 -13.82 -6.59 -3.24
C GLY A 49 -14.87 -7.67 -2.92
N HIS A 50 -14.77 -8.36 -1.77
CA HIS A 50 -15.60 -9.54 -1.53
C HIS A 50 -16.98 -9.27 -0.91
N GLN A 51 -17.22 -8.13 -0.22
CA GLN A 51 -18.52 -7.83 0.40
C GLN A 51 -18.88 -6.33 0.42
N TRP A 52 -20.06 -5.98 -0.11
CA TRP A 52 -20.57 -4.60 -0.17
C TRP A 52 -20.62 -3.89 1.19
N VAL A 53 -20.95 -4.62 2.26
CA VAL A 53 -21.01 -4.05 3.63
C VAL A 53 -19.64 -3.55 4.07
N CYS A 54 -18.58 -4.29 3.75
CA CYS A 54 -17.23 -3.93 4.14
C CYS A 54 -16.75 -2.69 3.39
N GLN A 55 -17.15 -2.53 2.12
CA GLN A 55 -16.95 -1.29 1.39
C GLN A 55 -17.73 -0.13 2.02
N LEU A 56 -18.94 -0.32 2.55
CA LEU A 56 -19.68 0.79 3.14
C LEU A 56 -19.10 1.31 4.45
N TRP A 57 -18.54 0.44 5.28
CA TRP A 57 -18.06 0.77 6.62
C TRP A 57 -16.58 1.16 6.65
N TYR A 58 -15.77 0.53 5.80
CA TYR A 58 -14.30 0.67 5.84
C TYR A 58 -13.73 1.43 4.64
N HIS A 59 -14.57 2.07 3.82
CA HIS A 59 -14.08 2.90 2.71
C HIS A 59 -13.17 4.02 3.25
N PRO A 60 -11.96 4.23 2.69
CA PRO A 60 -11.07 5.32 3.10
C PRO A 60 -11.74 6.70 3.04
N ARG A 61 -12.47 6.99 1.95
CA ARG A 61 -13.30 8.20 1.78
C ARG A 61 -14.40 8.44 2.84
N LYS A 62 -14.72 7.46 3.69
CA LYS A 62 -15.70 7.60 4.78
C LYS A 62 -15.06 7.66 6.16
N SER A 63 -13.74 7.52 6.22
CA SER A 63 -12.96 7.56 7.44
C SER A 63 -12.10 8.82 7.45
N ASP A 64 -12.10 9.53 8.57
CA ASP A 64 -11.36 10.78 8.69
C ASP A 64 -9.85 10.51 8.68
N GLY A 65 -9.11 11.36 7.97
CA GLY A 65 -7.64 11.30 7.91
C GLY A 65 -7.04 10.59 6.68
N TRP A 66 -7.86 10.03 5.79
CA TRP A 66 -7.41 9.39 4.55
C TRP A 66 -7.40 10.32 3.32
N GLY A 67 -7.97 11.53 3.44
CA GLY A 67 -8.10 12.45 2.32
C GLY A 67 -8.98 11.88 1.20
N LEU A 68 -8.58 12.10 -0.05
CA LEU A 68 -9.33 11.65 -1.24
C LEU A 68 -8.88 10.28 -1.77
N THR A 69 -8.04 9.55 -1.02
CA THR A 69 -7.57 8.23 -1.45
C THR A 69 -8.72 7.22 -1.54
N ASP A 70 -8.70 6.38 -2.55
CA ASP A 70 -9.54 5.19 -2.68
C ASP A 70 -8.85 3.92 -2.15
N GLY A 71 -7.55 4.01 -1.84
CA GLY A 71 -6.73 2.90 -1.37
C GLY A 71 -5.99 2.13 -2.45
N GLU A 72 -6.11 2.49 -3.73
CA GLU A 72 -5.51 1.76 -4.85
C GLU A 72 -4.05 2.17 -5.12
N GLY A 73 -3.56 3.24 -4.49
CA GLY A 73 -2.26 3.85 -4.81
C GLY A 73 -1.07 2.88 -4.80
N CYS A 74 -1.01 1.95 -3.84
CA CYS A 74 0.04 0.93 -3.79
C CYS A 74 -0.06 -0.08 -4.94
N GLU A 75 -1.27 -0.45 -5.36
CA GLU A 75 -1.52 -1.39 -6.46
C GLU A 75 -1.19 -0.73 -7.80
N CYS A 76 -1.57 0.54 -7.98
CA CYS A 76 -1.20 1.33 -9.15
C CYS A 76 0.33 1.47 -9.25
N LEU A 77 1.00 1.85 -8.16
CA LEU A 77 2.46 1.97 -8.14
C LEU A 77 3.13 0.62 -8.43
N TRP A 78 2.63 -0.47 -7.84
CA TRP A 78 3.16 -1.80 -8.12
C TRP A 78 2.98 -2.18 -9.59
N SER A 79 1.82 -1.91 -10.19
CA SER A 79 1.57 -2.15 -11.62
C SER A 79 2.55 -1.38 -12.50
N ASP A 80 2.82 -0.11 -12.17
CA ASP A 80 3.78 0.72 -12.90
C ASP A 80 5.24 0.20 -12.74
N LEU A 81 5.58 -0.34 -11.57
CA LEU A 81 6.91 -0.90 -11.29
C LEU A 81 7.10 -2.35 -11.77
N GLN A 82 6.02 -3.08 -12.06
CA GLN A 82 6.06 -4.52 -12.35
C GLN A 82 6.99 -4.85 -13.53
N CYS A 83 7.11 -3.95 -14.51
CA CYS A 83 8.01 -4.09 -15.65
C CYS A 83 9.49 -4.15 -15.28
N LEU A 84 9.89 -3.63 -14.11
CA LEU A 84 11.27 -3.65 -13.63
C LEU A 84 11.68 -4.97 -12.97
N ILE A 85 10.71 -5.79 -12.54
CA ILE A 85 10.97 -7.03 -11.79
C ILE A 85 12.03 -7.92 -12.47
N PRO A 86 11.97 -8.20 -13.80
CA PRO A 86 12.97 -9.05 -14.45
C PRO A 86 14.40 -8.50 -14.33
N ASN A 87 14.56 -7.17 -14.48
CA ASN A 87 15.87 -6.52 -14.39
C ASN A 87 16.36 -6.45 -12.94
N LEU A 88 15.47 -6.19 -11.99
CA LEU A 88 15.81 -6.11 -10.58
C LEU A 88 16.26 -7.46 -10.05
N CYS A 89 15.63 -8.57 -10.46
CA CYS A 89 16.02 -9.91 -10.02
C CYS A 89 17.46 -10.31 -10.36
N VAL A 90 18.07 -9.70 -11.38
CA VAL A 90 19.45 -9.96 -11.82
C VAL A 90 20.43 -8.85 -11.43
N ALA A 91 19.93 -7.69 -11.04
CA ALA A 91 20.75 -6.54 -10.64
C ALA A 91 21.29 -6.68 -9.21
N GLY A 92 22.50 -6.16 -8.97
CA GLY A 92 23.05 -6.06 -7.62
C GLY A 92 22.33 -4.98 -6.79
N PHE A 93 22.46 -5.06 -5.45
CA PHE A 93 21.76 -4.20 -4.48
C PHE A 93 21.76 -2.70 -4.82
N HIS A 94 22.93 -2.11 -5.10
CA HIS A 94 23.01 -0.68 -5.41
C HIS A 94 22.33 -0.31 -6.74
N CYS A 95 22.40 -1.20 -7.73
CA CYS A 95 21.75 -0.98 -9.02
C CYS A 95 20.22 -1.10 -8.87
N GLN A 96 19.74 -2.06 -8.08
CA GLN A 96 18.32 -2.18 -7.76
C GLN A 96 17.79 -0.90 -7.11
N LEU A 97 18.49 -0.41 -6.07
CA LEU A 97 18.09 0.79 -5.34
C LEU A 97 18.06 2.01 -6.27
N PHE A 98 19.11 2.21 -7.08
CA PHE A 98 19.17 3.31 -8.03
C PHE A 98 18.06 3.25 -9.10
N LEU A 99 17.80 2.07 -9.69
CA LEU A 99 16.77 1.92 -10.71
C LEU A 99 15.36 2.15 -10.14
N LEU A 100 15.10 1.66 -8.94
CA LEU A 100 13.83 1.90 -8.25
C LEU A 100 13.64 3.40 -7.96
N ASP A 101 14.67 4.07 -7.45
CA ASP A 101 14.62 5.49 -7.12
C ASP A 101 14.34 6.36 -8.35
N VAL A 102 15.10 6.14 -9.43
CA VAL A 102 14.91 6.85 -10.70
C VAL A 102 13.52 6.60 -11.30
N GLN A 103 13.02 5.36 -11.23
CA GLN A 103 11.68 5.05 -11.73
C GLN A 103 10.58 5.70 -10.89
N ILE A 104 10.70 5.65 -9.56
CA ILE A 104 9.73 6.30 -8.65
C ILE A 104 9.69 7.80 -8.90
N GLU A 105 10.85 8.45 -9.03
CA GLU A 105 10.90 9.87 -9.38
C GLU A 105 10.26 10.17 -10.75
N HIS A 106 10.48 9.31 -11.74
CA HIS A 106 9.88 9.47 -13.06
C HIS A 106 8.36 9.32 -13.01
N LEU A 107 7.86 8.33 -12.25
CA LEU A 107 6.44 8.13 -12.03
C LEU A 107 5.82 9.31 -11.29
N ASP A 108 6.44 9.79 -10.22
CA ASP A 108 5.94 10.95 -9.46
C ASP A 108 5.79 12.19 -10.36
N ARG A 109 6.83 12.51 -11.15
CA ARG A 109 6.76 13.62 -12.12
C ARG A 109 5.64 13.42 -13.14
N SER A 110 5.49 12.22 -13.67
CA SER A 110 4.49 11.93 -14.71
C SER A 110 3.07 12.02 -14.15
N LYS A 111 2.79 11.39 -13.01
CA LYS A 111 1.49 11.41 -12.35
C LYS A 111 1.12 12.82 -11.87
N MET A 112 2.09 13.61 -11.39
CA MET A 112 1.86 15.02 -11.03
C MET A 112 1.50 15.89 -12.23
N CYS A 113 2.10 15.65 -13.40
CA CYS A 113 1.70 16.35 -14.63
C CYS A 113 0.26 15.98 -15.06
N GLU A 114 -0.11 14.70 -14.93
CA GLU A 114 -1.44 14.20 -15.29
C GLU A 114 -2.52 14.53 -14.26
N ALA A 115 -2.17 14.81 -13.00
CA ALA A 115 -3.13 15.07 -11.92
C ALA A 115 -4.08 16.24 -12.23
N GLY A 116 -3.60 17.25 -12.96
CA GLY A 116 -4.42 18.39 -13.39
C GLY A 116 -5.50 18.02 -14.41
N VAL A 117 -5.28 16.99 -15.23
CA VAL A 117 -6.24 16.53 -16.25
C VAL A 117 -7.53 16.00 -15.60
N TRP A 118 -7.44 15.49 -14.37
CA TRP A 118 -8.61 15.03 -13.63
C TRP A 118 -9.54 16.18 -13.21
N LEU A 119 -9.00 17.38 -12.98
CA LEU A 119 -9.78 18.57 -12.60
C LEU A 119 -10.48 19.25 -13.79
N GLU A 120 -10.12 18.89 -15.03
CA GLU A 120 -10.73 19.46 -16.24
C GLU A 120 -12.09 18.82 -16.59
N LYS A 121 -12.51 17.78 -15.85
CA LYS A 121 -13.80 17.08 -16.01
C LYS A 121 -14.80 17.44 -14.92
#